data_AF-A0A5M9LG75-F1
#
_entry.id   AF-A0A5M9LG75-F1
#
_cell.length_a   1.000
_cell.length_b   1.000
_cell.length_c   1.000
_cell.angle_alpha   90.00
_cell.angle_beta   90.00
_cell.angle_gamma   90.00
#
_symmetry.space_group_name_H-M   'P 1'
#
loop_
_entity.id
_entity.type
_entity.pdbx_description
1 polymer ?
#
loop_
_entity_poly.entity_id
_entity_poly.type
_entity_poly.pdbx_seq_one_letter_code
_entity_poly.pdbx_strand_id
1 'polypeptide(L)'
;MDSEQGNMLSHIISQLRPGADLSRVTLPTFILEPRSMLERITNFMAHPETLLPITEVQDPVQRFVAVTKFYLSGWHIKPPYAYPPSSLAHMQQLM
;
A
#
# COMPACT_ATOMS: atom_id res chain seq x y z
N MET A 1 4.72 10.58 -18.53
CA MET A 1 3.41 9.95 -18.73
C MET A 1 3.15 10.04 -20.22
N ASP A 2 3.17 8.90 -20.91
CA ASP A 2 2.91 8.89 -22.35
C ASP A 2 1.49 9.40 -22.61
N SER A 3 1.31 10.18 -23.67
CA SER A 3 0.00 10.78 -24.01
C SER A 3 -1.09 9.72 -24.16
N GLU A 4 -0.75 8.53 -24.65
CA GLU A 4 -1.66 7.38 -24.77
C GLU A 4 -2.14 6.85 -23.41
N GLN A 5 -1.24 6.74 -22.43
CA GLN A 5 -1.58 6.30 -21.07
C GLN A 5 -2.54 7.27 -20.39
N GLY A 6 -2.31 8.58 -20.57
CA GLY A 6 -3.21 9.63 -20.07
C GLY A 6 -4.60 9.55 -20.69
N ASN A 7 -4.68 9.34 -22.02
CA ASN A 7 -5.94 9.20 -22.74
C ASN A 7 -6.72 7.96 -22.27
N MET A 8 -6.05 6.82 -22.07
CA MET A 8 -6.68 5.60 -21.55
C MET A 8 -7.28 5.82 -20.15
N LEU A 9 -6.55 6.46 -19.24
CA LEU A 9 -7.05 6.76 -17.90
C LEU A 9 -8.27 7.69 -17.94
N SER A 10 -8.25 8.71 -18.80
CA SER A 10 -9.39 9.62 -18.96
C SER A 10 -10.65 8.88 -19.43
N HIS A 11 -10.48 7.87 -20.29
CA HIS A 11 -11.58 7.03 -20.77
C HIS A 11 -12.14 6.13 -19.66
N ILE A 12 -11.30 5.57 -18.79
CA ILE A 12 -11.78 4.76 -17.65
C ILE A 12 -12.54 5.65 -16.67
N ILE A 13 -12.01 6.83 -16.35
CA ILE A 13 -12.64 7.78 -15.42
C ILE A 13 -14.00 8.24 -15.94
N SER A 14 -14.15 8.49 -17.24
CA SER A 14 -15.43 8.93 -17.83
C SER A 14 -16.54 7.88 -17.76
N GLN A 15 -16.19 6.60 -17.57
CA GLN A 15 -17.16 5.52 -17.37
C GLN A 15 -17.64 5.39 -15.92
N LEU A 16 -16.94 6.02 -14.96
CA LEU A 16 -17.25 5.92 -13.53
C LEU A 16 -18.27 6.96 -13.10
N ARG A 17 -19.24 6.53 -12.29
CA ARG A 17 -20.16 7.43 -11.58
C ARG A 17 -19.57 7.80 -10.21
N PRO A 18 -19.87 8.98 -9.65
CA PRO A 18 -19.54 9.29 -8.27
C PRO A 18 -20.08 8.20 -7.33
N GLY A 19 -19.23 7.67 -6.45
CA GLY A 19 -19.56 6.56 -5.55
C GLY A 19 -19.38 5.15 -6.16
N ALA A 20 -18.82 5.03 -7.38
CA ALA A 20 -18.50 3.74 -7.96
C ALA A 20 -17.48 2.95 -7.11
N ASP A 21 -17.74 1.66 -6.93
CA ASP A 21 -16.84 0.70 -6.28
C ASP A 21 -15.72 0.29 -7.24
N LEU A 22 -14.52 0.82 -7.00
CA LEU A 22 -13.34 0.57 -7.83
C LEU A 22 -12.83 -0.87 -7.76
N SER A 23 -13.27 -1.68 -6.77
CA SER A 23 -12.84 -3.08 -6.67
C SER A 23 -13.37 -3.96 -7.82
N ARG A 24 -14.40 -3.49 -8.52
CA ARG A 24 -15.02 -4.18 -9.67
C ARG A 24 -14.48 -3.72 -11.01
N VAL A 25 -13.52 -2.80 -11.01
CA VAL A 25 -12.95 -2.19 -12.22
C VAL A 25 -11.51 -2.66 -12.35
N THR A 26 -11.17 -3.26 -13.48
CA THR A 26 -9.78 -3.64 -13.77
C THR A 26 -8.99 -2.38 -14.13
N LEU A 27 -8.01 -2.05 -13.28
CA LEU A 27 -7.11 -0.93 -13.51
C LEU A 27 -5.97 -1.32 -14.46
N PRO A 28 -5.47 -0.41 -15.31
CA PRO A 28 -4.31 -0.68 -16.16
C PRO A 28 -3.05 -0.98 -15.34
N THR A 29 -2.24 -1.94 -15.78
CA THR A 29 -1.05 -2.40 -15.03
C THR A 29 0.03 -1.34 -14.84
N PHE A 30 0.14 -0.37 -15.75
CA PHE A 30 1.15 0.70 -15.65
C PHE A 30 0.92 1.69 -14.49
N ILE A 31 -0.28 1.69 -13.89
CA ILE A 31 -0.56 2.46 -12.65
C ILE A 31 -0.50 1.58 -11.40
N LEU A 32 -0.16 0.30 -11.53
CA LEU A 32 -0.06 -0.61 -10.39
C LEU A 32 1.38 -0.70 -9.90
N GLU A 33 1.53 -0.82 -8.59
CA GLU A 33 2.80 -1.18 -7.99
C GLU A 33 3.12 -2.66 -8.32
N PRO A 34 4.38 -3.00 -8.68
CA PRO A 34 4.81 -4.37 -8.94
C PRO A 34 5.00 -5.17 -7.63
N ARG A 35 4.13 -4.93 -6.66
CA ARG A 35 4.05 -5.63 -5.37
C ARG A 35 2.59 -5.85 -5.04
N SER A 36 2.31 -7.01 -4.47
CA SER A 36 0.99 -7.31 -3.94
C SER A 36 0.69 -6.50 -2.68
N MET A 37 -0.60 -6.42 -2.32
CA MET A 37 -0.99 -5.83 -1.04
C MET A 37 -0.34 -6.55 0.16
N LEU A 38 -0.17 -7.88 0.08
CA LEU A 38 0.48 -8.65 1.14
C LEU A 38 1.94 -8.26 1.32
N GLU A 39 2.69 -8.17 0.23
CA GLU A 39 4.08 -7.71 0.27
C GLU A 39 4.15 -6.26 0.75
N ARG A 40 3.23 -5.40 0.33
CA ARG A 40 3.19 -4.01 0.80
C ARG A 40 2.93 -3.90 2.30
N ILE A 41 2.09 -4.75 2.88
CA ILE A 41 1.86 -4.78 4.34
C ILE A 41 3.16 -5.09 5.10
N THR A 42 4.09 -5.84 4.50
CA THR A 42 5.38 -6.12 5.17
C THR A 42 6.25 -4.87 5.37
N ASN A 43 5.99 -3.76 4.65
CA ASN A 43 6.67 -2.48 4.89
C ASN A 43 6.50 -1.98 6.35
N PHE A 44 5.41 -2.35 7.03
CA PHE A 44 5.22 -2.01 8.44
C PHE A 44 6.23 -2.68 9.37
N MET A 45 6.92 -3.73 8.92
CA MET A 45 7.92 -4.47 9.70
C MET A 45 9.34 -3.92 9.54
N ALA A 46 9.54 -2.80 8.85
CA ALA A 46 10.87 -2.31 8.50
C ALA A 46 11.72 -1.76 9.66
N HIS A 47 11.11 -1.55 10.83
CA HIS A 47 11.79 -1.06 12.04
C HIS A 47 11.72 -2.08 13.19
N PRO A 48 12.29 -3.28 13.02
CA PRO A 48 12.26 -4.32 14.06
C PRO A 48 12.93 -3.86 15.36
N GLU A 49 13.90 -2.96 15.30
CA GLU A 49 14.57 -2.34 16.46
C GLU A 49 13.59 -1.58 17.38
N THR A 50 12.44 -1.15 16.85
CA THR A 50 11.40 -0.49 17.65
C THR A 50 10.35 -1.47 18.19
N LEU A 51 10.24 -2.67 17.60
CA LEU A 51 9.30 -3.73 17.99
C LEU A 51 9.88 -4.62 19.09
N LEU A 52 11.11 -5.10 18.91
CA LEU A 52 11.72 -6.12 19.77
C LEU A 52 11.78 -5.74 21.26
N PRO A 53 12.11 -4.48 21.64
CA PRO A 53 12.21 -4.11 23.06
C PRO A 53 10.87 -3.87 23.77
N ILE A 54 9.73 -3.88 23.06
CA ILE A 54 8.42 -3.52 23.62
C ILE A 54 8.03 -4.45 24.79
N THR A 55 8.43 -5.72 24.73
CA THR A 55 8.14 -6.72 25.76
C THR A 55 8.87 -6.47 27.08
N GLU A 56 9.95 -5.70 27.05
CA GLU A 56 10.76 -5.36 28.23
C GLU A 56 10.24 -4.11 28.95
N VAL A 57 9.34 -3.34 28.32
CA VAL A 57 8.76 -2.12 28.89
C VAL A 57 7.73 -2.47 29.97
N GLN A 58 8.07 -2.17 31.22
CA GLN A 58 7.22 -2.51 32.37
C GLN A 58 6.01 -1.58 32.52
N ASP A 59 6.23 -0.27 32.34
CA ASP A 59 5.16 0.72 32.45
C ASP A 59 4.14 0.55 31.31
N PRO A 60 2.85 0.33 31.61
CA PRO A 60 1.84 0.04 30.59
C PRO A 60 1.61 1.21 29.61
N VAL A 61 1.75 2.45 30.07
CA VAL A 61 1.57 3.63 29.21
C VAL A 61 2.75 3.74 28.25
N GLN A 62 3.98 3.61 28.74
CA GLN A 62 5.18 3.60 27.90
C GLN A 62 5.16 2.44 26.90
N ARG A 63 4.66 1.26 27.29
CA ARG A 63 4.52 0.12 26.38
C ARG A 63 3.53 0.42 25.25
N PHE A 64 2.41 1.07 25.55
CA PHE A 64 1.45 1.51 24.52
C PHE A 64 2.04 2.56 23.57
N VAL A 65 2.80 3.52 24.11
CA VAL A 65 3.53 4.51 23.31
C VAL A 65 4.54 3.82 22.39
N ALA A 66 5.26 2.80 22.89
CA ALA A 66 6.23 2.04 22.11
C ALA A 66 5.56 1.24 20.96
N VAL A 67 4.41 0.61 21.20
CA VAL A 67 3.60 -0.03 20.15
C VAL A 67 3.16 0.97 19.09
N THR A 68 2.68 2.14 19.52
CA THR A 68 2.26 3.21 18.60
C THR A 68 3.44 3.72 17.77
N LYS A 69 4.62 3.88 18.38
CA LYS A 69 5.85 4.28 17.70
C LYS A 69 6.23 3.26 16.62
N PHE A 70 6.22 1.98 16.93
CA PHE A 70 6.46 0.92 15.95
C PHE A 70 5.45 0.99 14.80
N TYR A 71 4.14 1.07 15.10
CA TYR A 71 3.09 1.15 14.08
C TYR A 71 3.26 2.34 13.13
N LEU A 72 3.59 3.52 13.67
CA LEU A 72 3.77 4.74 12.89
C LEU A 72 5.07 4.75 12.07
N SER A 73 6.08 3.98 12.47
CA SER A 73 7.40 3.99 11.83
C SER A 73 7.36 3.53 10.36
N GLY A 74 6.51 2.57 10.00
CA GLY A 74 6.46 1.99 8.65
C GLY A 74 5.78 2.85 7.58
N TRP A 75 5.05 3.90 7.96
CA TRP A 75 4.21 4.67 7.02
C TRP A 75 4.99 5.46 5.97
N HIS A 76 6.24 5.81 6.26
CA HIS A 76 7.10 6.51 5.31
C HIS A 76 7.63 5.59 4.20
N ILE A 77 7.54 4.27 4.37
CA ILE A 77 7.95 3.27 3.39
C ILE A 77 6.79 3.03 2.43
N LYS A 78 6.68 3.95 1.48
CA LYS A 78 5.68 3.93 0.42
C LYS A 78 6.34 4.27 -0.91
N PRO A 79 5.79 3.79 -2.04
CA PRO A 79 6.26 4.22 -3.35
C PRO A 79 6.19 5.76 -3.47
N PRO A 80 7.08 6.37 -4.27
CA PRO A 80 7.12 7.82 -4.48
C PRO A 80 5.80 8.37 -5.03
N TYR A 81 5.03 7.54 -5.74
CA TYR A 81 3.71 7.84 -6.26
C TYR A 81 2.65 6.94 -5.61
N ALA A 82 1.41 7.41 -5.55
CA ALA A 82 0.27 6.69 -4.95
C ALA A 82 -0.24 5.56 -5.85
N TYR A 83 0.65 4.66 -6.28
CA TYR A 83 0.26 3.47 -7.02
C TYR A 83 -0.46 2.49 -6.09
N PRO A 84 -1.68 2.05 -6.42
CA PRO A 84 -2.32 0.97 -5.69
C PRO A 84 -1.52 -0.33 -5.86
N PRO A 85 -1.50 -1.18 -4.82
CA PRO A 85 -0.86 -2.48 -4.91
C PRO A 85 -1.63 -3.40 -5.85
N SER A 86 -0.90 -4.29 -6.52
CA SER A 86 -1.50 -5.29 -7.38
C SER A 86 -2.30 -6.31 -6.57
N SER A 87 -3.40 -6.83 -7.12
CA SER A 87 -4.05 -8.00 -6.51
C SER A 87 -3.17 -9.24 -6.72
N LEU A 88 -3.23 -10.20 -5.79
CA LEU A 88 -2.44 -11.44 -5.88
C LEU A 88 -2.76 -12.23 -7.15
N ALA A 89 -4.04 -12.22 -7.58
CA ALA A 89 -4.48 -12.87 -8.80
C ALA A 89 -3.84 -12.24 -10.06
N HIS A 90 -3.61 -10.92 -10.08
CA HIS A 90 -2.95 -10.24 -11.19
C HIS A 90 -1.42 -10.47 -11.19
N MET A 91 -0.79 -10.62 -10.01
CA MET A 91 0.66 -10.89 -9.93
C MET A 91 1.05 -12.25 -10.53
N GLN A 92 0.20 -13.27 -10.40
CA GLN A 92 0.45 -14.60 -10.97
C GLN A 92 0.42 -14.63 -12.51
N GLN A 93 -0.11 -13.60 -13.17
CA GLN A 93 -0.16 -13.48 -14.63
C GLN A 93 1.01 -12.69 -15.21
N LEU A 94 1.77 -11.99 -14.35
CA LEU A 94 2.91 -11.14 -14.73
C LEU A 94 4.27 -11.82 -14.50
N MET A 95 4.29 -13.00 -13.85
CA MET A 95 5.45 -13.88 -13.68
C MET A 95 5.32 -15.10 -14.59
#